data_AF-A0A5B0RSD3-F1
#
_entry.id   AF-A0A5B0RSD3-F1
#
_cell.length_a   1.000
_cell.length_b   1.000
_cell.length_c   1.000
_cell.angle_alpha   90.00
_cell.angle_beta   90.00
_cell.angle_gamma   90.00
#
_symmetry.space_group_name_H-M   'P 1'
#
loop_
_entity.id
_entity.type
_entity.pdbx_description
1 polymer ?
#
loop_
_entity_poly.entity_id
_entity_poly.type
_entity_poly.pdbx_seq_one_letter_code
_entity_poly.pdbx_strand_id
1 'polypeptide(L)'
;MYIYTDLSKSQQDWCLFQYLAARMNPKAQKAIMEDETSPKGFFKPMLELIQFSRKLKKFLLNELESDNNLLDPRIQFLRDSKVDLVKLIEFITEPALERGMSLFDLKIIVGNMFATVDFILSRFLNGYRDENGSGLQMTKAMEFRKKMKLLRLATNIYIWRNMVFDYDHYISKYEDEGHKIPKSVQEATKNFYWRNLNKYVASYKSMRDDQLKQDSDWKQKIEGNIYYKHITDTYDRECEKLEDLHRNFENSKE
;
A
#
# COMPACT_ATOMS: atom_id res chain seq x y z
N MET A 1 8.77 10.67 12.10
CA MET A 1 10.17 10.34 11.80
C MET A 1 10.31 10.38 10.29
N TYR A 2 10.90 11.44 9.75
CA TYR A 2 11.18 11.55 8.32
C TYR A 2 12.47 10.76 8.06
N ILE A 3 12.37 9.60 7.40
CA ILE A 3 13.48 8.63 7.29
C ILE A 3 14.58 9.11 6.32
N TYR A 4 14.42 10.27 5.68
CA TYR A 4 15.31 10.79 4.65
C TYR A 4 15.42 12.32 4.68
N THR A 5 15.65 12.93 5.85
CA THR A 5 15.75 14.40 5.98
C THR A 5 16.82 15.02 5.09
N ASP A 6 17.84 14.25 4.74
CA ASP A 6 19.00 14.72 3.98
C ASP A 6 18.81 14.58 2.45
N LEU A 7 17.72 13.94 2.01
CA LEU A 7 17.38 13.80 0.60
C LEU A 7 16.36 14.86 0.19
N SER A 8 16.54 15.41 -1.02
CA SER A 8 15.53 16.25 -1.66
C SER A 8 14.24 15.46 -1.88
N LYS A 9 13.10 16.14 -2.03
CA LYS A 9 11.81 15.46 -2.26
C LYS A 9 11.84 14.56 -3.50
N SER A 10 12.46 15.01 -4.58
CA SER A 10 12.63 14.22 -5.81
C SER A 10 13.46 12.94 -5.56
N GLN A 11 14.54 13.04 -4.77
CA GLN A 11 15.36 11.88 -4.38
C GLN A 11 14.58 10.89 -3.50
N GLN A 12 13.84 11.38 -2.50
CA GLN A 12 13.01 10.54 -1.64
C GLN A 12 11.98 9.76 -2.48
N ASP A 13 11.32 10.45 -3.40
CA ASP A 13 10.28 9.84 -4.22
C ASP A 13 10.84 8.87 -5.26
N TRP A 14 12.06 9.12 -5.76
CA TRP A 14 12.78 8.15 -6.57
C TRP A 14 13.10 6.88 -5.78
N CYS A 15 13.61 6.99 -4.55
CA CYS A 15 13.85 5.84 -3.68
C CYS A 15 12.55 5.05 -3.40
N LEU A 16 11.45 5.75 -3.11
CA LEU A 16 10.15 5.12 -2.91
C LEU A 16 9.66 4.41 -4.17
N PHE A 17 9.82 5.01 -5.34
CA PHE A 17 9.47 4.38 -6.61
C PHE A 17 10.29 3.11 -6.88
N GLN A 18 11.60 3.13 -6.65
CA GLN A 18 12.44 1.94 -6.80
C GLN A 18 11.96 0.81 -5.87
N TYR A 19 11.61 1.14 -4.63
CA TYR A 19 11.05 0.18 -3.68
C TYR A 19 9.72 -0.41 -4.17
N LEU A 20 8.81 0.43 -4.69
CA LEU A 20 7.54 -0.02 -5.27
C LEU A 20 7.77 -0.99 -6.43
N ALA A 21 8.70 -0.69 -7.34
CA ALA A 21 9.05 -1.56 -8.45
C ALA A 21 9.65 -2.89 -7.97
N ALA A 22 10.54 -2.86 -6.98
CA ALA A 22 11.18 -4.06 -6.41
C ALA A 22 10.17 -5.00 -5.74
N ARG A 23 9.15 -4.45 -5.06
CA ARG A 23 8.09 -5.23 -4.39
C ARG A 23 7.24 -6.04 -5.37
N MET A 24 7.14 -5.61 -6.64
CA MET A 24 6.27 -6.27 -7.61
C MET A 24 6.69 -7.71 -7.91
N ASN A 25 7.97 -7.89 -8.24
CA ASN A 25 8.78 -9.12 -8.37
C ASN A 25 10.00 -8.78 -9.27
N PRO A 26 11.07 -9.59 -9.26
CA PRO A 26 12.28 -9.28 -10.02
C PRO A 26 12.06 -9.11 -11.53
N LYS A 27 11.16 -9.88 -12.14
CA LYS A 27 10.86 -9.76 -13.59
C LYS A 27 10.15 -8.44 -13.90
N ALA A 28 9.19 -8.04 -13.09
CA ALA A 28 8.46 -6.78 -13.25
C ALA A 28 9.37 -5.58 -12.99
N GLN A 29 10.19 -5.65 -11.93
CA GLN A 29 11.19 -4.63 -11.65
C GLN A 29 12.13 -4.44 -12.84
N LYS A 30 12.71 -5.53 -13.36
CA LYS A 30 13.57 -5.49 -14.55
C LYS A 30 12.85 -4.86 -15.74
N ALA A 31 11.63 -5.33 -16.02
CA ALA A 31 10.82 -4.80 -17.11
C ALA A 31 10.58 -3.29 -16.96
N ILE A 32 10.36 -2.77 -15.76
CA ILE A 32 10.17 -1.34 -15.50
C ILE A 32 11.50 -0.58 -15.66
N MET A 33 12.57 -1.06 -15.05
CA MET A 33 13.87 -0.36 -15.03
C MET A 33 14.53 -0.32 -16.41
N GLU A 34 14.41 -1.39 -17.20
CA GLU A 34 15.02 -1.53 -18.53
C GLU A 34 14.09 -1.14 -19.68
N ASP A 35 12.87 -0.64 -19.39
CA ASP A 35 11.88 -0.24 -20.41
C ASP A 35 11.53 -1.36 -21.44
N GLU A 36 11.56 -2.63 -21.03
CA GLU A 36 11.36 -3.80 -21.89
C GLU A 36 10.06 -3.71 -22.72
N THR A 37 10.12 -3.68 -24.05
CA THR A 37 8.93 -3.35 -24.86
C THR A 37 7.77 -4.34 -24.73
N SER A 38 8.02 -5.61 -24.39
CA SER A 38 6.97 -6.65 -24.32
C SER A 38 7.28 -7.72 -23.26
N PRO A 39 7.14 -7.37 -21.96
CA PRO A 39 7.40 -8.31 -20.89
C PRO A 39 6.39 -9.45 -20.93
N LYS A 40 6.88 -10.69 -20.85
CA LYS A 40 6.06 -11.92 -20.92
C LYS A 40 5.83 -12.53 -19.55
N GLY A 41 4.76 -13.31 -19.43
CA GLY A 41 4.46 -14.07 -18.21
C GLY A 41 3.73 -13.27 -17.13
N PHE A 42 3.02 -12.21 -17.53
CA PHE A 42 2.18 -11.40 -16.65
C PHE A 42 0.74 -11.43 -17.13
N PHE A 43 -0.21 -11.44 -16.18
CA PHE A 43 -1.60 -11.14 -16.45
C PHE A 43 -1.75 -9.70 -16.92
N LYS A 44 -2.82 -9.41 -17.67
CA LYS A 44 -3.00 -8.09 -18.30
C LYS A 44 -2.97 -6.92 -17.30
N PRO A 45 -3.61 -6.98 -16.11
CA PRO A 45 -3.55 -5.90 -15.15
C PRO A 45 -2.10 -5.60 -14.71
N MET A 46 -1.29 -6.63 -14.55
CA MET A 46 0.12 -6.46 -14.19
C MET A 46 0.93 -5.81 -15.32
N LEU A 47 0.62 -6.14 -16.58
CA LEU A 47 1.22 -5.46 -17.74
C LEU A 47 0.84 -3.97 -17.79
N GLU A 48 -0.42 -3.64 -17.52
CA GLU A 48 -0.91 -2.26 -17.44
C GLU A 48 -0.20 -1.49 -16.32
N LEU A 49 0.00 -2.11 -15.16
CA LEU A 49 0.77 -1.53 -14.06
C LEU A 49 2.24 -1.28 -14.47
N ILE A 50 2.91 -2.26 -15.11
CA ILE A 50 4.29 -2.11 -15.58
C ILE A 50 4.39 -0.93 -16.56
N GLN A 51 3.47 -0.81 -17.51
CA GLN A 51 3.44 0.29 -18.48
C GLN A 51 3.26 1.64 -17.78
N PHE A 52 2.33 1.72 -16.82
CA PHE A 52 2.14 2.93 -16.02
C PHE A 52 3.40 3.29 -15.21
N SER A 53 4.01 2.31 -14.54
CA SER A 53 5.23 2.50 -13.76
C SER A 53 6.41 2.99 -14.59
N ARG A 54 6.50 2.63 -15.88
CA ARG A 54 7.51 3.20 -16.80
C ARG A 54 7.27 4.68 -17.10
N LYS A 55 6.01 5.08 -17.31
CA LYS A 55 5.66 6.50 -17.49
C LYS A 55 6.05 7.29 -16.23
N LEU A 56 5.71 6.75 -15.06
CA LEU A 56 6.10 7.32 -13.77
C LEU A 56 7.62 7.38 -13.59
N LYS A 57 8.36 6.33 -13.95
CA LYS A 57 9.84 6.31 -13.92
C LYS A 57 10.41 7.48 -14.72
N LYS A 58 9.99 7.64 -15.97
CA LYS A 58 10.45 8.72 -16.86
C LYS A 58 10.17 10.09 -16.27
N PHE A 59 8.97 10.29 -15.72
CA PHE A 59 8.62 11.52 -15.03
C PHE A 59 9.56 11.82 -13.85
N LEU A 60 9.78 10.84 -12.97
CA LEU A 60 10.63 11.01 -11.79
C LEU A 60 12.10 11.25 -12.14
N LEU A 61 12.62 10.57 -13.18
CA LEU A 61 13.99 10.79 -13.67
C LEU A 61 14.15 12.21 -14.22
N ASN A 62 13.18 12.68 -15.02
CA ASN A 62 13.21 14.04 -15.54
C ASN A 62 13.21 15.09 -14.40
N GLU A 63 12.49 14.85 -13.30
CA GLU A 63 12.50 15.73 -12.12
C GLU A 63 13.82 15.68 -11.32
N LEU A 64 14.59 14.61 -11.43
CA LEU A 64 15.94 14.54 -10.84
C LEU A 64 16.97 15.29 -11.68
N GLU A 65 16.77 15.33 -12.99
CA GLU A 65 17.69 15.94 -13.97
C GLU A 65 17.39 17.42 -14.25
N SER A 66 16.16 17.87 -14.01
CA SER A 66 15.72 19.23 -14.35
C SER A 66 15.88 20.22 -13.20
N ASP A 67 16.76 21.21 -13.37
CA ASP A 67 16.94 22.33 -12.44
C ASP A 67 15.96 23.51 -12.66
N ASN A 68 14.99 23.41 -13.59
CA ASN A 68 14.25 24.58 -14.09
C ASN A 68 12.71 24.45 -14.17
N ASN A 69 12.03 25.33 -13.41
CA ASN A 69 11.01 26.34 -13.76
C ASN A 69 10.08 26.15 -14.99
N LEU A 70 9.63 24.95 -15.32
CA LEU A 70 8.44 24.77 -16.18
C LEU A 70 7.15 24.74 -15.36
N LEU A 71 6.05 25.20 -15.97
CA LEU A 71 4.65 25.02 -15.51
C LEU A 71 4.50 23.66 -14.81
N ASP A 72 3.90 23.66 -13.61
CA ASP A 72 3.94 22.56 -12.64
C ASP A 72 3.92 21.17 -13.32
N PRO A 73 5.10 20.53 -13.52
CA PRO A 73 5.24 19.32 -14.35
C PRO A 73 4.38 18.17 -13.80
N ARG A 74 3.98 18.27 -12.54
CA ARG A 74 3.05 17.37 -11.86
C ARG A 74 1.65 17.40 -12.48
N ILE A 75 1.13 18.59 -12.80
CA ILE A 75 -0.20 18.75 -13.41
C ILE A 75 -0.20 18.15 -14.82
N GLN A 76 0.87 18.39 -15.57
CA GLN A 76 1.02 17.83 -16.92
C GLN A 76 1.09 16.31 -16.88
N PHE A 77 1.89 15.73 -15.98
CA PHE A 77 1.95 14.27 -15.79
C PHE A 77 0.58 13.67 -15.44
N LEU A 78 -0.17 14.29 -14.51
CA LEU A 78 -1.51 13.83 -14.15
C LEU A 78 -2.48 13.89 -15.33
N ARG A 79 -2.41 14.94 -16.15
CA ARG A 79 -3.22 15.09 -17.36
C ARG A 79 -2.92 13.99 -18.36
N ASP A 80 -1.63 13.75 -18.63
CA ASP A 80 -1.17 12.76 -19.62
C ASP A 80 -1.41 11.32 -19.15
N SER A 81 -1.45 11.12 -17.84
CA SER A 81 -1.63 9.81 -17.21
C SER A 81 -3.08 9.55 -16.75
N LYS A 82 -4.01 10.48 -16.99
CA LYS A 82 -5.40 10.42 -16.48
C LYS A 82 -6.10 9.12 -16.84
N VAL A 83 -6.00 8.70 -18.11
CA VAL A 83 -6.68 7.49 -18.61
C VAL A 83 -6.13 6.24 -17.91
N ASP A 84 -4.82 6.15 -17.73
CA ASP A 84 -4.19 5.00 -17.08
C ASP A 84 -4.51 4.97 -15.58
N LEU A 85 -4.48 6.13 -14.92
CA LEU A 85 -4.89 6.25 -13.51
C LEU A 85 -6.33 5.81 -13.30
N VAL A 86 -7.26 6.21 -14.17
CA VAL A 86 -8.65 5.75 -14.10
C VAL A 86 -8.74 4.23 -14.23
N LYS A 87 -8.01 3.61 -15.15
CA LYS A 87 -7.99 2.14 -15.29
C LYS A 87 -7.48 1.44 -14.03
N LEU A 88 -6.39 1.94 -13.44
CA LEU A 88 -5.85 1.38 -12.20
C LEU A 88 -6.85 1.54 -11.04
N ILE A 89 -7.50 2.70 -10.94
CA ILE A 89 -8.55 2.97 -9.95
C ILE A 89 -9.74 2.05 -10.13
N GLU A 90 -10.21 1.85 -11.37
CA GLU A 90 -11.32 0.95 -11.68
C GLU A 90 -10.98 -0.51 -11.36
N PHE A 91 -9.76 -0.96 -11.68
CA PHE A 91 -9.32 -2.31 -11.32
C PHE A 91 -9.17 -2.50 -9.81
N ILE A 92 -8.61 -1.52 -9.09
CA ILE A 92 -8.58 -1.57 -7.62
C ILE A 92 -10.00 -1.62 -7.10
N THR A 93 -10.91 -0.82 -7.65
CA THR A 93 -12.29 -0.76 -7.18
C THR A 93 -13.01 -2.07 -7.42
N GLU A 94 -12.94 -2.66 -8.61
CA GLU A 94 -13.66 -3.89 -8.94
C GLU A 94 -12.71 -4.94 -9.53
N PRO A 95 -11.84 -5.53 -8.69
CA PRO A 95 -10.84 -6.48 -9.14
C PRO A 95 -11.54 -7.76 -9.60
N ALA A 96 -11.14 -8.24 -10.76
CA ALA A 96 -11.68 -9.42 -11.39
C ALA A 96 -10.56 -10.45 -11.64
N LEU A 97 -10.90 -11.73 -11.50
CA LEU A 97 -10.00 -12.83 -11.84
C LEU A 97 -9.96 -13.01 -13.35
N GLU A 98 -8.75 -13.01 -13.93
CA GLU A 98 -8.56 -13.45 -15.31
C GLU A 98 -8.42 -14.98 -15.38
N ARG A 99 -8.61 -15.54 -16.57
CA ARG A 99 -8.42 -16.98 -16.79
C ARG A 99 -7.00 -17.38 -16.40
N GLY A 100 -6.89 -18.36 -15.50
CA GLY A 100 -5.62 -18.86 -14.98
C GLY A 100 -5.04 -18.07 -13.81
N MET A 101 -5.69 -16.98 -13.39
CA MET A 101 -5.29 -16.19 -12.23
C MET A 101 -5.85 -16.81 -10.94
N SER A 102 -5.00 -16.96 -9.92
CA SER A 102 -5.43 -17.32 -8.57
C SER A 102 -5.79 -16.08 -7.74
N LEU A 103 -6.49 -16.27 -6.61
CA LEU A 103 -6.71 -15.18 -5.64
C LEU A 103 -5.39 -14.62 -5.08
N PHE A 104 -4.35 -15.45 -5.01
CA PHE A 104 -3.02 -15.01 -4.59
C PHE A 104 -2.40 -14.06 -5.62
N ASP A 105 -2.49 -14.40 -6.91
CA ASP A 105 -2.03 -13.51 -7.99
C ASP A 105 -2.82 -12.19 -7.98
N LEU A 106 -4.14 -12.27 -7.85
CA LEU A 106 -4.99 -11.08 -7.76
C LEU A 106 -4.60 -10.19 -6.57
N LYS A 107 -4.31 -10.79 -5.40
CA LYS A 107 -3.84 -10.07 -4.23
C LYS A 107 -2.53 -9.36 -4.46
N ILE A 108 -1.56 -10.01 -5.13
CA ILE A 108 -0.29 -9.37 -5.48
C ILE A 108 -0.52 -8.19 -6.41
N ILE A 109 -1.31 -8.38 -7.47
CA ILE A 109 -1.59 -7.35 -8.47
C ILE A 109 -2.31 -6.16 -7.85
N VAL A 110 -3.42 -6.39 -7.15
CA VAL A 110 -4.19 -5.32 -6.50
C VAL A 110 -3.34 -4.61 -5.46
N GLY A 111 -2.54 -5.34 -4.67
CA GLY A 111 -1.62 -4.74 -3.69
C GLY A 111 -0.58 -3.82 -4.32
N ASN A 112 0.02 -4.22 -5.45
CA ASN A 112 1.01 -3.40 -6.16
C ASN A 112 0.37 -2.19 -6.87
N MET A 113 -0.82 -2.36 -7.45
CA MET A 113 -1.59 -1.25 -8.01
C MET A 113 -1.99 -0.26 -6.92
N PHE A 114 -2.52 -0.76 -5.81
CA PHE A 114 -2.85 0.04 -4.62
C PHE A 114 -1.65 0.86 -4.17
N ALA A 115 -0.49 0.23 -3.94
CA ALA A 115 0.69 0.93 -3.45
C ALA A 115 1.18 2.01 -4.44
N THR A 116 1.11 1.73 -5.74
CA THR A 116 1.45 2.69 -6.80
C THR A 116 0.49 3.87 -6.83
N VAL A 117 -0.82 3.61 -6.80
CA VAL A 117 -1.84 4.67 -6.77
C VAL A 117 -1.73 5.47 -5.47
N ASP A 118 -1.56 4.82 -4.32
CA ASP A 118 -1.40 5.47 -3.01
C ASP A 118 -0.20 6.43 -2.99
N PHE A 119 0.92 6.03 -3.61
CA PHE A 119 2.07 6.89 -3.83
C PHE A 119 1.72 8.12 -4.69
N ILE A 120 1.02 7.93 -5.80
CA ILE A 120 0.56 9.04 -6.64
C ILE A 120 -0.37 9.98 -5.86
N LEU A 121 -1.40 9.47 -5.19
CA LEU A 121 -2.35 10.31 -4.46
C LEU A 121 -1.63 11.10 -3.34
N SER A 122 -0.73 10.44 -2.60
CA SER A 122 0.01 11.08 -1.50
C SER A 122 0.99 12.14 -1.98
N ARG A 123 1.61 11.95 -3.14
CA ARG A 123 2.55 12.89 -3.74
C ARG A 123 1.86 14.07 -4.43
N PHE A 124 0.83 13.78 -5.22
CA PHE A 124 0.25 14.74 -6.16
C PHE A 124 -1.04 15.40 -5.64
N LEU A 125 -1.80 14.75 -4.75
CA LEU A 125 -3.11 15.23 -4.30
C LEU A 125 -3.12 15.79 -2.87
N ASN A 126 -2.01 15.74 -2.13
CA ASN A 126 -1.83 16.57 -0.93
C ASN A 126 -1.63 18.04 -1.35
N GLY A 127 -2.71 18.66 -1.84
CA GLY A 127 -2.74 20.05 -2.33
C GLY A 127 -3.55 20.30 -3.60
N TYR A 128 -3.92 19.25 -4.35
CA TYR A 128 -4.72 19.38 -5.57
C TYR A 128 -6.19 19.65 -5.23
N ARG A 129 -6.67 20.86 -5.50
CA ARG A 129 -8.10 21.19 -5.56
C ARG A 129 -8.56 20.90 -6.99
N ASP A 130 -9.43 19.92 -7.12
CA ASP A 130 -10.07 19.56 -8.39
C ASP A 130 -11.05 20.67 -8.79
N GLU A 131 -10.58 21.64 -9.60
CA GLU A 131 -11.42 22.73 -10.09
C GLU A 131 -12.35 22.30 -11.25
N ASN A 132 -12.16 21.11 -11.83
CA ASN A 132 -12.84 20.72 -13.07
C ASN A 132 -13.49 19.32 -13.08
N GLY A 133 -13.78 18.75 -11.92
CA GLY A 133 -14.59 17.55 -11.81
C GLY A 133 -13.91 16.34 -12.44
N SER A 134 -13.13 15.62 -11.63
CA SER A 134 -12.63 14.29 -11.92
C SER A 134 -13.69 13.47 -12.67
N GLY A 135 -13.32 12.93 -13.83
CA GLY A 135 -14.20 12.10 -14.67
C GLY A 135 -14.62 10.77 -14.05
N LEU A 136 -14.39 10.60 -12.74
CA LEU A 136 -14.87 9.48 -11.95
C LEU A 136 -16.21 9.91 -11.36
N GLN A 137 -17.29 9.24 -11.74
CA GLN A 137 -18.62 9.49 -11.16
C GLN A 137 -18.52 9.54 -9.63
N MET A 138 -19.19 10.50 -8.98
CA MET A 138 -19.08 10.75 -7.54
C MET A 138 -19.30 9.50 -6.67
N THR A 139 -20.17 8.58 -7.13
CA THR A 139 -20.42 7.27 -6.54
C THR A 139 -19.21 6.32 -6.63
N LYS A 140 -18.58 6.19 -7.80
CA LYS A 140 -17.34 5.42 -8.01
C LYS A 140 -16.17 6.00 -7.19
N ALA A 141 -16.10 7.33 -7.07
CA ALA A 141 -15.08 8.00 -6.26
C ALA A 141 -15.21 7.70 -4.76
N MET A 142 -16.44 7.71 -4.25
CA MET A 142 -16.71 7.35 -2.85
C MET A 142 -16.37 5.89 -2.56
N GLU A 143 -16.75 4.98 -3.47
CA GLU A 143 -16.46 3.56 -3.36
C GLU A 143 -14.95 3.28 -3.39
N PHE A 144 -14.24 3.88 -4.34
CA PHE A 144 -12.77 3.84 -4.40
C PHE A 144 -12.14 4.30 -3.08
N ARG A 145 -12.57 5.43 -2.52
CA ARG A 145 -12.04 5.94 -1.24
C ARG A 145 -12.23 4.95 -0.08
N LYS A 146 -13.41 4.34 0.03
CA LYS A 146 -13.69 3.34 1.07
C LYS A 146 -12.85 2.07 0.90
N LYS A 147 -12.74 1.56 -0.33
CA LYS A 147 -11.88 0.39 -0.67
C LYS A 147 -10.39 0.68 -0.47
N MET A 148 -9.91 1.88 -0.82
CA MET A 148 -8.55 2.35 -0.52
C MET A 148 -8.27 2.41 0.98
N LYS A 149 -9.21 2.93 1.78
CA LYS A 149 -9.08 2.95 3.25
C LYS A 149 -8.93 1.54 3.81
N LEU A 150 -9.74 0.59 3.35
CA LEU A 150 -9.64 -0.82 3.72
C LEU A 150 -8.27 -1.41 3.38
N LEU A 151 -7.80 -1.24 2.14
CA LEU A 151 -6.49 -1.75 1.70
C LEU A 151 -5.33 -1.12 2.46
N ARG A 152 -5.41 0.18 2.77
CA ARG A 152 -4.39 0.89 3.56
C ARG A 152 -4.33 0.36 5.00
N LEU A 153 -5.49 0.12 5.64
CA LEU A 153 -5.54 -0.45 6.99
C LEU A 153 -4.98 -1.87 7.01
N ALA A 154 -5.43 -2.72 6.10
CA ALA A 154 -4.91 -4.09 5.92
C ALA A 154 -3.38 -4.09 5.74
N THR A 155 -2.86 -3.25 4.85
CA THR A 155 -1.41 -3.14 4.58
C THR A 155 -0.65 -2.68 5.82
N ASN A 156 -1.16 -1.70 6.56
CA ASN A 156 -0.51 -1.23 7.78
C ASN A 156 -0.51 -2.30 8.88
N ILE A 157 -1.61 -3.03 9.08
CA ILE A 157 -1.65 -4.16 10.02
C ILE A 157 -0.57 -5.19 9.66
N TYR A 158 -0.48 -5.57 8.38
CA TYR A 158 0.54 -6.50 7.89
C TYR A 158 1.97 -6.00 8.18
N ILE A 159 2.26 -4.74 7.86
CA ILE A 159 3.59 -4.14 8.10
C ILE A 159 3.92 -4.16 9.59
N TRP A 160 3.06 -3.60 10.44
CA TRP A 160 3.38 -3.47 11.87
C TRP A 160 3.44 -4.83 12.57
N ARG A 161 2.62 -5.80 12.17
CA ARG A 161 2.73 -7.17 12.65
C ARG A 161 4.09 -7.77 12.31
N ASN A 162 4.54 -7.63 11.06
CA ASN A 162 5.85 -8.13 10.67
C ASN A 162 6.97 -7.41 11.43
N MET A 163 6.86 -6.08 11.65
CA MET A 163 7.84 -5.35 12.47
C MET A 163 7.91 -5.88 13.91
N VAL A 164 6.78 -6.27 14.51
CA VAL A 164 6.76 -6.93 15.83
C VAL A 164 7.51 -8.27 15.77
N PHE A 165 7.15 -9.14 14.82
CA PHE A 165 7.72 -10.48 14.74
C PHE A 165 9.19 -10.51 14.33
N ASP A 166 9.60 -9.66 13.38
CA ASP A 166 11.00 -9.52 12.96
C ASP A 166 11.85 -9.01 14.13
N TYR A 167 11.31 -8.09 14.92
CA TYR A 167 11.99 -7.61 16.12
C TYR A 167 12.12 -8.69 17.19
N ASP A 168 11.04 -9.41 17.51
CA ASP A 168 11.06 -10.51 18.47
C ASP A 168 12.05 -11.62 18.03
N HIS A 169 12.10 -11.93 16.72
CA HIS A 169 13.08 -12.87 16.16
C HIS A 169 14.51 -12.36 16.29
N TYR A 170 14.75 -11.07 15.98
CA TYR A 170 16.06 -10.45 16.11
C TYR A 170 16.58 -10.49 17.54
N ILE A 171 15.75 -10.14 18.53
CA ILE A 171 16.11 -10.26 19.95
C ILE A 171 16.46 -11.70 20.31
N SER A 172 15.58 -12.65 19.96
CA SER A 172 15.79 -14.07 20.29
C SER A 172 17.06 -14.67 19.69
N LYS A 173 17.54 -14.16 18.54
CA LYS A 173 18.70 -14.72 17.84
C LYS A 173 20.02 -14.07 18.26
N TYR A 174 20.01 -12.77 18.56
CA TYR A 174 21.25 -11.99 18.69
C TYR A 174 21.59 -11.56 20.12
N GLU A 175 20.75 -11.85 21.12
CA GLU A 175 21.07 -11.57 22.53
C GLU A 175 22.25 -12.39 23.07
N ASP A 176 22.46 -13.61 22.57
CA ASP A 176 23.54 -14.51 23.02
C ASP A 176 24.89 -14.26 22.31
N GLU A 177 24.90 -13.52 21.20
CA GLU A 177 26.09 -13.28 20.36
C GLU A 177 26.87 -12.00 20.77
N GLY A 178 26.81 -11.61 22.04
CA GLY A 178 27.54 -10.44 22.57
C GLY A 178 26.95 -9.07 22.20
N HIS A 179 25.85 -9.04 21.45
CA HIS A 179 25.14 -7.82 21.06
C HIS A 179 23.98 -7.52 22.01
N LYS A 180 24.27 -7.42 23.32
CA LYS A 180 23.22 -7.17 24.33
C LYS A 180 22.63 -5.78 24.16
N ILE A 181 21.39 -5.73 23.69
CA ILE A 181 20.59 -4.51 23.63
C ILE A 181 20.08 -4.23 25.05
N PRO A 182 20.21 -3.00 25.57
CA PRO A 182 19.68 -2.69 26.90
C PRO A 182 18.18 -3.01 26.99
N LYS A 183 17.75 -3.68 28.07
CA LYS A 183 16.34 -4.08 28.28
C LYS A 183 15.37 -2.92 28.12
N SER A 184 15.71 -1.74 28.61
CA SER A 184 14.90 -0.52 28.46
C SER A 184 14.68 -0.13 26.99
N VAL A 185 15.70 -0.30 26.13
CA VAL A 185 15.59 -0.06 24.69
C VAL A 185 14.73 -1.13 24.04
N GLN A 186 14.86 -2.40 24.47
CA GLN A 186 14.03 -3.48 23.96
C GLN A 186 12.55 -3.28 24.26
N GLU A 187 12.23 -2.97 25.51
CA GLU A 187 10.87 -2.68 25.94
C GLU A 187 10.30 -1.46 25.21
N ALA A 188 11.07 -0.38 25.08
CA ALA A 188 10.64 0.81 24.36
C ALA A 188 10.34 0.52 22.88
N THR A 189 11.21 -0.21 22.19
CA THR A 189 11.03 -0.57 20.78
C THR A 189 9.87 -1.54 20.59
N LYS A 190 9.76 -2.57 21.44
CA LYS A 190 8.64 -3.53 21.40
C LYS A 190 7.30 -2.83 21.65
N ASN A 191 7.23 -1.95 22.66
CA ASN A 191 6.04 -1.14 22.94
C ASN A 191 5.71 -0.20 21.77
N PHE A 192 6.72 0.38 21.11
CA PHE A 192 6.51 1.22 19.94
C PHE A 192 5.83 0.44 18.79
N TYR A 193 6.29 -0.76 18.47
CA TYR A 193 5.69 -1.58 17.43
C TYR A 193 4.27 -2.03 17.78
N TRP A 194 4.06 -2.57 18.99
CA TRP A 194 2.73 -2.98 19.45
C TRP A 194 1.73 -1.84 19.49
N ARG A 195 2.12 -0.66 20.00
CA ARG A 195 1.25 0.53 20.03
C ARG A 195 0.79 0.93 18.63
N ASN A 196 1.70 0.90 17.65
CA ASN A 196 1.33 1.23 16.27
C ASN A 196 0.43 0.14 15.66
N LEU A 197 0.74 -1.14 15.88
CA LEU A 197 -0.10 -2.25 15.42
C LEU A 197 -1.53 -2.14 15.97
N ASN A 198 -1.67 -1.98 17.28
CA ASN A 198 -2.97 -1.86 17.96
C ASN A 198 -3.78 -0.67 17.47
N LYS A 199 -3.13 0.47 17.19
CA LYS A 199 -3.80 1.64 16.59
C LYS A 199 -4.46 1.28 15.25
N TYR A 200 -3.78 0.52 14.39
CA TYR A 200 -4.33 0.13 13.09
C TYR A 200 -5.38 -0.97 13.20
N VAL A 201 -5.22 -1.93 14.13
CA VAL A 201 -6.24 -2.94 14.45
C VAL A 201 -7.53 -2.27 14.93
N ALA A 202 -7.44 -1.34 15.88
CA ALA A 202 -8.60 -0.59 16.38
C ALA A 202 -9.28 0.24 15.26
N SER A 203 -8.48 0.90 14.41
CA SER A 203 -9.00 1.66 13.27
C SER A 203 -9.70 0.79 12.24
N TYR A 204 -9.19 -0.43 12.02
CA TYR A 204 -9.82 -1.42 11.16
C TYR A 204 -11.15 -1.89 11.74
N LYS A 205 -11.19 -2.29 13.01
CA LYS A 205 -12.42 -2.72 13.69
C LYS A 205 -13.51 -1.66 13.67
N SER A 206 -13.17 -0.42 14.03
CA SER A 206 -14.12 0.71 13.97
C SER A 206 -14.68 0.89 12.56
N MET A 207 -13.82 0.85 11.52
CA MET A 207 -14.30 0.91 10.14
C MET A 207 -15.21 -0.28 9.79
N ARG A 208 -14.89 -1.50 10.24
CA ARG A 208 -15.71 -2.69 9.98
C ARG A 208 -17.05 -2.62 10.69
N ASP A 209 -17.08 -2.14 11.94
CA ASP A 209 -18.31 -1.92 12.71
C ASP A 209 -19.25 -0.94 12.02
N ASP A 210 -18.74 0.21 11.59
CA ASP A 210 -19.52 1.22 10.85
C ASP A 210 -20.10 0.60 9.56
N GLN A 211 -19.27 -0.14 8.82
CA GLN A 211 -19.66 -0.80 7.57
C GLN A 211 -20.71 -1.89 7.75
N LEU A 212 -20.64 -2.67 8.83
CA LEU A 212 -21.54 -3.80 9.05
C LEU A 212 -22.87 -3.37 9.69
N LYS A 213 -22.87 -2.32 10.50
CA LYS A 213 -24.03 -1.90 11.29
C LYS A 213 -24.81 -0.75 10.66
N GLN A 214 -24.15 0.12 9.89
CA GLN A 214 -24.74 1.39 9.43
C GLN A 214 -24.82 1.53 7.90
N ASP A 215 -24.23 0.63 7.13
CA ASP A 215 -24.14 0.74 5.66
C ASP A 215 -24.36 -0.62 4.96
N SER A 216 -25.63 -1.04 4.83
CA SER A 216 -26.01 -2.31 4.21
C SER A 216 -25.56 -2.45 2.75
N ASP A 217 -25.60 -1.34 2.01
CA ASP A 217 -25.19 -1.29 0.61
C ASP A 217 -23.68 -1.55 0.48
N TRP A 218 -22.90 -0.99 1.40
CA TRP A 218 -21.46 -1.24 1.43
C TRP A 218 -21.11 -2.68 1.78
N LYS A 219 -21.81 -3.27 2.74
CA LYS A 219 -21.65 -4.69 3.06
C LYS A 219 -21.83 -5.56 1.81
N GLN A 220 -22.91 -5.32 1.06
CA GLN A 220 -23.17 -6.05 -0.19
C GLN A 220 -22.07 -5.82 -1.24
N LYS A 221 -21.55 -4.59 -1.37
CA LYS A 221 -20.46 -4.29 -2.32
C LYS A 221 -19.13 -4.98 -1.98
N ILE A 222 -18.81 -5.11 -0.69
CA ILE A 222 -17.60 -5.82 -0.24
C ILE A 222 -17.77 -7.32 -0.39
N GLU A 223 -18.91 -7.86 0.04
CA GLU A 223 -19.18 -9.31 0.00
C GLU A 223 -19.44 -9.82 -1.43
N GLY A 224 -19.95 -8.97 -2.31
CA GLY A 224 -20.19 -9.27 -3.73
C GLY A 224 -18.92 -9.39 -4.56
N ASN A 225 -17.79 -8.84 -4.10
CA ASN A 225 -16.50 -8.97 -4.76
C ASN A 225 -15.61 -10.00 -4.03
N ILE A 226 -15.24 -11.08 -4.72
CA ILE A 226 -14.50 -12.21 -4.11
C ILE A 226 -13.18 -11.80 -3.46
N TYR A 227 -12.48 -10.82 -4.03
CA TYR A 227 -11.21 -10.34 -3.48
C TYR A 227 -11.43 -9.56 -2.18
N TYR A 228 -12.40 -8.65 -2.15
CA TYR A 228 -12.69 -7.86 -0.96
C TYR A 228 -13.28 -8.68 0.17
N LYS A 229 -14.12 -9.66 -0.15
CA LYS A 229 -14.56 -10.68 0.80
C LYS A 229 -13.37 -11.43 1.39
N HIS A 230 -12.46 -11.94 0.55
CA HIS A 230 -11.26 -12.64 1.02
C HIS A 230 -10.37 -11.77 1.93
N ILE A 231 -10.17 -10.49 1.57
CA ILE A 231 -9.41 -9.53 2.39
C ILE A 231 -10.09 -9.32 3.74
N THR A 232 -11.39 -9.05 3.76
CA THR A 232 -12.12 -8.83 5.03
C THR A 232 -12.12 -10.07 5.91
N ASP A 233 -12.45 -11.25 5.39
CA ASP A 233 -12.40 -12.52 6.14
C ASP A 233 -11.00 -12.81 6.71
N THR A 234 -9.94 -12.43 5.98
CA THR A 234 -8.56 -12.61 6.43
C THR A 234 -8.22 -11.68 7.59
N TYR A 235 -8.51 -10.39 7.46
CA TYR A 235 -8.11 -9.41 8.46
C TYR A 235 -9.05 -9.36 9.67
N ASP A 236 -10.32 -9.74 9.53
CA ASP A 236 -11.23 -9.95 10.66
C ASP A 236 -10.62 -11.03 11.60
N ARG A 237 -10.24 -12.20 11.06
CA ARG A 237 -9.57 -13.28 11.82
C ARG A 237 -8.17 -12.89 12.32
N GLU A 238 -7.41 -12.16 11.53
CA GLU A 238 -6.07 -11.74 11.93
C GLU A 238 -6.14 -10.78 13.13
N CYS A 239 -7.09 -9.85 13.14
CA CYS A 239 -7.26 -8.92 14.24
C CYS A 239 -7.63 -9.62 15.56
N GLU A 240 -8.48 -10.65 15.50
CA GLU A 240 -8.80 -11.48 16.68
C GLU A 240 -7.54 -12.14 17.26
N LYS A 241 -6.73 -12.77 16.40
CA LYS A 241 -5.46 -13.40 16.82
C LYS A 241 -4.46 -12.40 17.40
N LEU A 242 -4.35 -11.22 16.81
CA LEU A 242 -3.41 -10.19 17.28
C LEU A 242 -3.78 -9.66 18.65
N GLU A 243 -5.07 -9.56 18.97
CA GLU A 243 -5.54 -9.19 20.31
C GLU A 243 -5.22 -10.27 21.34
N ASP A 244 -5.39 -11.55 21.00
CA ASP A 244 -4.98 -12.65 21.87
C ASP A 244 -3.47 -12.62 22.15
N LEU A 245 -2.67 -12.42 21.12
CA LEU A 245 -1.21 -12.31 21.24
C LEU A 245 -0.82 -11.09 22.09
N HIS A 246 -1.49 -9.95 21.93
CA HIS A 246 -1.21 -8.77 22.72
C HIS A 246 -1.55 -8.96 24.20
N ARG A 247 -2.70 -9.59 24.52
CA ARG A 247 -3.06 -9.91 25.91
C ARG A 247 -2.03 -10.81 26.57
N ASN A 248 -1.54 -11.83 25.85
CA ASN A 248 -0.47 -12.68 26.35
C ASN A 248 0.85 -11.91 26.53
N PHE A 249 1.16 -10.97 25.64
CA PHE A 249 2.32 -10.09 25.77
C PHE A 249 2.23 -9.19 27.00
N GLU A 250 1.07 -8.59 27.28
CA GLU A 250 0.87 -7.75 28.47
C GLU A 250 0.97 -8.58 29.76
N ASN A 251 0.35 -9.76 29.80
CA ASN A 251 0.42 -10.66 30.95
C ASN A 251 1.82 -11.23 31.20
N SER A 252 2.68 -11.31 30.18
CA SER A 252 4.08 -11.76 30.34
C SER A 252 5.01 -10.73 31.01
N LYS A 253 4.51 -9.53 31.30
CA LYS A 253 5.24 -8.46 32.00
C LYS A 253 4.94 -8.40 33.50
N GLU A 254 3.91 -9.12 33.97
CA GLU A 254 3.56 -9.28 35.39
C GLU A 254 4.29 -10.49 36.00
#